data_AF-A0A5Q2N532-F1
#
_entry.id   AF-A0A5Q2N532-F1
#
_cell.length_a   1.000
_cell.length_b   1.000
_cell.length_c   1.000
_cell.angle_alpha   90.00
_cell.angle_beta   90.00
_cell.angle_gamma   90.00
#
_symmetry.space_group_name_H-M   'P 1'
#
loop_
_entity.id
_entity.type
_entity.pdbx_description
1 polymer ?
#
loop_
_entity_poly.entity_id
_entity_poly.type
_entity_poly.pdbx_seq_one_letter_code
_entity_poly.pdbx_strand_id
1 'polypeptide(L)' 'MSIQCGPLNKTISYHEIQRVRKIRTFQSGPALSIERLEIIHGEPANSIFISPEYREDFVSKLKQRCPQMKIEGSIRS' A
#
# COMPACT_ATOMS: atom_id res chain seq x y z
N MET A 1 11.62 -9.97 4.58
CA MET A 1 11.80 -9.26 3.30
C MET A 1 11.36 -7.82 3.53
N SER A 2 12.15 -6.85 3.11
CA SER A 2 11.90 -5.44 3.40
C SER A 2 11.15 -4.78 2.24
N ILE A 3 10.10 -4.04 2.53
CA ILE A 3 9.49 -3.11 1.56
C ILE A 3 10.34 -1.83 1.57
N GLN A 4 10.69 -1.27 0.42
CA GLN A 4 11.37 0.02 0.29
C GLN A 4 10.42 1.00 -0.40
N CYS A 5 10.25 2.20 0.16
CA CYS A 5 9.28 3.16 -0.37
C CYS A 5 9.91 4.54 -0.58
N GLY A 6 10.43 4.77 -1.80
CA GLY A 6 11.01 6.06 -2.18
C GLY A 6 12.27 6.44 -1.38
N PRO A 7 12.67 7.72 -1.31
CA PRO A 7 13.87 8.16 -0.60
C PRO A 7 13.85 7.85 0.92
N LEU A 8 12.69 7.44 1.45
CA LEU A 8 12.53 6.93 2.81
C LEU A 8 12.52 5.40 2.77
N ASN A 9 13.70 4.80 2.97
CA ASN A 9 13.87 3.36 3.12
C ASN A 9 13.24 2.86 4.44
N LYS A 10 11.92 2.79 4.51
CA LYS A 10 11.19 2.21 5.65
C LYS A 10 10.99 0.73 5.45
N THR A 11 11.74 -0.08 6.20
CA THR A 11 11.51 -1.53 6.28
C THR A 11 10.28 -1.80 7.15
N ILE A 12 9.23 -2.36 6.56
CA ILE A 12 8.02 -2.79 7.26
C ILE A 12 7.95 -4.31 7.22
N SER A 13 7.77 -4.94 8.38
CA SER A 13 7.61 -6.38 8.45
C SER A 13 6.22 -6.78 7.95
N TYR A 14 6.13 -7.87 7.20
CA TYR A 14 4.86 -8.39 6.68
C TYR A 14 3.84 -8.72 7.79
N HIS A 15 4.30 -9.10 8.98
CA HIS A 15 3.43 -9.36 10.13
C HIS A 15 2.80 -8.10 10.71
N GLU A 16 3.45 -6.95 10.53
CA GLU A 16 2.93 -5.67 10.98
C GLU A 16 1.86 -5.14 10.04
N ILE A 17 1.80 -5.62 8.79
CA ILE A 17 0.82 -5.15 7.81
C ILE A 17 -0.57 -5.68 8.18
N GLN A 18 -1.43 -4.77 8.60
CA GLN A 18 -2.80 -5.09 9.02
C GLN A 18 -3.78 -4.89 7.86
N ARG A 19 -3.65 -3.81 7.09
CA ARG A 19 -4.59 -3.47 6.01
C ARG A 19 -3.89 -2.80 4.84
N VAL A 20 -4.42 -3.04 3.65
CA VAL A 20 -4.00 -2.33 2.43
C VAL A 20 -5.21 -1.77 1.72
N ARG A 21 -5.16 -0.45 1.51
CA ARG A 21 -6.22 0.32 0.88
C ARG A 21 -5.80 0.74 -0.52
N LYS A 22 -6.62 0.36 -1.51
CA LYS A 22 -6.46 0.80 -2.89
C LYS A 22 -7.10 2.18 -3.02
N ILE A 23 -6.29 3.18 -3.32
CA ILE A 23 -6.73 4.56 -3.53
C ILE A 23 -6.61 4.87 -5.02
N ARG A 24 -7.75 5.18 -5.63
CA ARG A 24 -7.81 5.73 -6.99
C ARG A 24 -8.34 7.15 -6.87
N THR A 25 -7.51 8.13 -7.19
CA THR A 25 -7.97 9.53 -7.25
C THR A 25 -8.25 9.86 -8.71
N PHE A 26 -9.52 10.12 -9.03
CA PHE A 26 -9.93 10.54 -10.37
C PHE A 26 -9.49 11.98 -10.70
N GLN A 27 -9.03 12.75 -9.70
CA GLN A 27 -8.51 14.09 -9.89
C GLN A 27 -7.10 14.07 -10.49
N SER A 28 -6.99 14.63 -11.70
CA SER A 28 -5.76 15.01 -12.39
C SER A 28 -5.00 16.09 -11.60
N GLY A 29 -4.31 15.70 -10.53
CA GLY A 29 -3.35 16.52 -9.80
C GLY A 29 -1.91 16.12 -10.13
N PRO A 30 -0.91 16.95 -9.81
CA PRO A 30 0.50 16.77 -10.22
C PRO A 30 1.24 15.59 -9.55
N ALA A 31 0.54 14.70 -8.85
CA ALA A 31 1.10 13.42 -8.45
C ALA A 31 0.95 12.45 -9.62
N LEU A 32 2.05 12.16 -10.33
CA LEU A 32 2.16 11.30 -11.52
C LEU A 32 1.67 9.84 -11.36
N SER A 33 0.93 9.51 -10.30
CA SER A 33 0.29 8.20 -10.11
C SER A 33 -1.17 8.38 -9.73
N ILE A 34 -2.04 8.10 -10.71
CA ILE A 34 -3.51 8.04 -10.58
C ILE A 34 -3.94 6.99 -9.55
N GLU A 35 -3.08 6.01 -9.29
CA GLU A 35 -3.31 4.87 -8.41
C GLU A 35 -2.26 4.81 -7.31
N ARG A 36 -2.70 4.91 -6.04
CA ARG A 36 -1.85 4.77 -4.85
C ARG A 36 -2.35 3.61 -3.98
N LEU A 37 -1.44 3.01 -3.23
CA LEU A 37 -1.78 2.06 -2.17
C LEU A 37 -1.43 2.69 -0.81
N GLU A 38 -2.39 2.67 0.10
CA GLU A 38 -2.17 2.98 1.51
C GLU A 38 -1.95 1.67 2.27
N ILE A 39 -0.79 1.51 2.89
CA ILE A 39 -0.46 0.34 3.72
C ILE A 39 -0.53 0.78 5.18
N ILE A 40 -1.40 0.12 5.95
CA ILE A 40 -1.57 0.34 7.39
C ILE A 40 -0.83 -0.76 8.13
N HIS A 41 0.10 -0.40 9.00
CA HIS A 41 0.98 -1.32 9.69
C HIS A 41 1.37 -0.90 11.12
N GLY A 42 1.73 -1.89 11.95
CA GLY A 42 2.26 -1.72 13.30
C GLY A 42 1.23 -1.31 14.35
N GLU A 43 1.69 -1.18 15.59
CA GLU A 43 0.94 -0.60 16.71
C GLU A 43 1.82 0.45 17.43
N PRO A 44 1.38 1.72 17.55
CA PRO A 44 0.13 2.29 17.03
C PRO A 44 0.07 2.26 15.48
N ALA A 45 -1.14 2.18 14.93
CA ALA A 45 -1.36 2.01 13.50
C ALA A 45 -0.76 3.17 12.69
N ASN A 46 0.28 2.88 11.90
CA ASN A 46 0.90 3.80 10.97
C ASN A 46 0.40 3.56 9.55
N SER A 47 0.23 4.61 8.77
CA SER A 47 -0.10 4.52 7.34
C SER A 47 1.04 5.03 6.48
N ILE A 48 1.34 4.33 5.39
CA ILE A 48 2.25 4.81 4.35
C ILE A 48 1.56 4.75 2.98
N PHE A 49 1.83 5.75 2.14
CA PHE A 49 1.37 5.78 0.76
C PHE A 49 2.50 5.36 -0.15
N ILE A 50 2.25 4.33 -0.95
CA ILE A 50 3.18 3.84 -1.94
C ILE A 50 2.54 3.94 -3.33
N SER A 51 3.35 4.25 -4.35
CA SER A 51 2.95 4.21 -5.76
C SER A 51 3.78 3.13 -6.48
N PRO A 52 3.51 1.83 -6.27
CA PRO A 52 4.25 0.78 -6.94
C PRO A 52 3.95 0.82 -8.43
N GLU A 53 5.00 0.74 -9.26
CA GLU A 53 4.90 0.68 -10.72
C GLU A 53 4.02 -0.49 -11.18
N TYR A 54 4.13 -1.66 -10.52
CA TYR A 54 3.31 -2.85 -10.78
C TYR A 54 2.38 -3.17 -9.61
N ARG A 55 1.29 -2.40 -9.49
CA ARG A 55 0.34 -2.49 -8.37
C ARG A 55 -0.25 -3.89 -8.19
N GLU A 56 -0.70 -4.53 -9.26
CA GLU A 56 -1.39 -5.82 -9.17
C GLU A 56 -0.45 -6.94 -8.72
N ASP A 57 0.76 -6.97 -9.30
CA ASP A 57 1.81 -7.89 -8.90
C ASP A 57 2.24 -7.66 -7.45
N PHE A 58 2.39 -6.39 -7.03
CA PHE A 58 2.68 -6.04 -5.65
C PHE A 58 1.61 -6.54 -4.69
N VAL A 59 0.33 -6.28 -4.97
CA VAL A 59 -0.79 -6.73 -4.13
C VAL A 59 -0.90 -8.26 -4.12
N SER A 60 -0.65 -8.92 -5.25
CA SER A 60 -0.66 -10.39 -5.35
C SER A 60 0.45 -11.01 -4.49
N LYS A 61 1.67 -10.47 -4.57
CA LYS A 61 2.79 -10.87 -3.70
C LYS A 61 2.51 -10.58 -2.23
N LEU A 62 1.87 -9.44 -1.93
CA LEU A 62 1.50 -9.07 -0.57
C LEU A 62 0.45 -10.02 -0.01
N LYS A 63 -0.56 -10.40 -0.81
CA LYS A 63 -1.60 -11.35 -0.41
C LYS A 63 -1.03 -12.75 -0.14
N GLN A 64 -0.04 -13.18 -0.94
CA GLN A 64 0.65 -14.45 -0.73
C GLN A 64 1.48 -14.47 0.56
N ARG A 65 2.08 -13.33 0.93
CA ARG A 65 2.97 -13.21 2.10
C ARG A 65 2.25 -12.82 3.39
N CYS A 66 1.10 -12.15 3.27
CA CYS A 66 0.29 -11.66 4.38
C CYS A 66 -1.16 -12.17 4.23
N PRO A 67 -1.44 -13.45 4.48
CA PRO A 67 -2.81 -13.98 4.40
C PRO A 67 -3.79 -13.31 5.38
N GLN A 68 -3.30 -12.75 6.49
CA GLN A 68 -4.09 -12.02 7.49
C GLN A 68 -4.47 -10.59 7.09
N MET A 69 -3.86 -10.06 6.03
CA MET A 69 -4.05 -8.66 5.61
C MET A 69 -5.41 -8.48 4.93
N LYS A 70 -6.16 -7.44 5.35
CA LYS A 70 -7.40 -7.05 4.69
C LYS A 70 -7.13 -6.08 3.54
N ILE A 71 -7.72 -6.34 2.38
CA ILE A 71 -7.67 -5.43 1.23
C ILE A 71 -8.99 -4.65 1.19
N GLU A 72 -8.92 -3.34 1.34
CA GLU A 72 -10.07 -2.44 1.25
C GLU A 72 -9.98 -1.63 -0.05
N GLY A 73 -11.00 -1.71 -0.89
CA GLY A 73 -11.10 -0.93 -2.13
C GLY A 73 -11.94 0.32 -1.89
N SER A 74 -11.31 1.49 -1.78
CA SER A 74 -12.06 2.74 -1.73
C SER A 74 -12.36 3.20 -3.15
N ILE A 75 -13.51 2.82 -3.68
CA ILE A 75 -14.19 3.63 -4.71
C ILE A 75 -14.79 4.80 -3.93
N ARG A 76 -14.06 5.90 -3.82
CA ARG A 76 -14.68 7.16 -3.38
C ARG A 76 -15.14 7.86 -4.66
N SER A 77 -16.45 7.73 -4.90
CA SER A 77 -17.22 8.56 -5.83
C SER A 77 -17.07 10.05 -5.52
#